data_AF-A0A925P614-F1
#
_entry.id   AF-A0A925P614-F1
#
_cell.length_a   1.000
_cell.length_b   1.000
_cell.length_c   1.000
_cell.angle_alpha   90.00
_cell.angle_beta   90.00
_cell.angle_gamma   90.00
#
_symmetry.space_group_name_H-M   'P 1'
#
loop_
_entity.id
_entity.type
_entity.pdbx_description
1 polymer ?
#
loop_
_entity_poly.entity_id
_entity_poly.type
_entity_poly.pdbx_seq_one_letter_code
_entity_poly.pdbx_strand_id
1 'polypeptide(L)' 'MKSRSPGSILGVCVEKTAGRQGTAALALGALGVVYGDIGTSPLYTMKETFAPATGVALNAANLVGVASVIVWALM' A
#
# COMPACT_ATOMS: atom_id res chain seq x y z
N MET A 1 -48.77 -27.29 -12.65
CA MET A 1 -47.77 -27.81 -13.61
C MET A 1 -46.71 -26.72 -13.79
N LYS A 2 -45.64 -26.71 -12.98
CA LYS A 2 -44.31 -27.28 -13.29
C LYS A 2 -43.70 -26.72 -14.59
N SER A 3 -42.88 -25.69 -14.47
CA SER A 3 -41.56 -25.70 -15.13
C SER A 3 -40.58 -24.92 -14.26
N ARG A 4 -39.42 -25.53 -14.03
CA ARG A 4 -38.34 -25.04 -13.16
C ARG A 4 -37.08 -25.16 -14.00
N SER A 5 -36.39 -24.02 -14.18
CA SER A 5 -34.94 -23.80 -14.47
C SER A 5 -34.30 -24.46 -15.72
N PRO A 6 -33.31 -23.85 -16.40
CA PRO A 6 -31.94 -23.58 -15.88
C PRO A 6 -31.46 -22.13 -16.21
N GLY A 7 -30.51 -21.44 -15.56
CA GLY A 7 -29.23 -21.84 -14.96
C GLY A 7 -28.08 -21.14 -15.72
N SER A 8 -27.26 -20.33 -15.02
CA SER A 8 -25.97 -19.74 -15.47
C SER A 8 -26.07 -18.65 -16.57
N ILE A 9 -25.43 -17.48 -16.57
CA ILE A 9 -24.05 -17.12 -16.22
C ILE A 9 -23.83 -15.59 -16.12
N LEU A 10 -24.86 -14.74 -16.30
CA LEU A 10 -24.64 -13.30 -16.47
C LEU A 10 -24.89 -12.52 -15.18
N GLY A 11 -23.81 -11.91 -14.69
CA GLY A 11 -23.89 -10.73 -13.85
C GLY A 11 -24.10 -11.03 -12.38
N VAL A 12 -23.02 -11.42 -11.71
CA VAL A 12 -22.80 -10.88 -10.36
C VAL A 12 -22.76 -9.36 -10.52
N CYS A 13 -23.93 -8.70 -10.51
CA CYS A 13 -24.00 -7.30 -10.13
C CYS A 13 -23.50 -7.30 -8.69
N VAL A 14 -22.24 -6.89 -8.51
CA VAL A 14 -21.76 -6.41 -7.22
C VAL A 14 -22.59 -5.16 -6.93
N GLU A 15 -23.82 -5.36 -6.47
CA GLU A 15 -24.67 -4.32 -5.91
C GLU A 15 -24.11 -4.04 -4.51
N LYS A 16 -22.97 -3.36 -4.48
CA LYS A 16 -22.40 -2.87 -3.24
C LYS A 16 -23.15 -1.59 -2.91
N THR A 17 -24.25 -1.72 -2.18
CA THR A 17 -24.92 -0.58 -1.52
C THR A 17 -23.93 0.03 -0.54
N ALA A 18 -23.08 0.91 -1.04
CA ALA A 18 -22.08 1.61 -0.25
C ALA A 18 -22.81 2.69 0.55
N GLY A 19 -23.43 2.27 1.66
CA GLY A 19 -23.75 3.19 2.74
C GLY A 19 -22.47 3.95 3.09
N ARG A 20 -22.57 5.22 3.51
CA ARG A 20 -21.44 6.12 3.82
C ARG A 20 -20.31 5.48 4.65
N GLN A 21 -20.58 4.41 5.40
CA GLN A 21 -19.59 3.64 6.15
C GLN A 21 -18.74 2.69 5.28
N GLY A 22 -19.28 2.13 4.20
CA GLY A 22 -18.57 1.23 3.29
C GLY A 22 -17.59 1.96 2.36
N THR A 23 -17.90 3.19 1.95
CA THR A 23 -16.98 4.01 1.14
C THR A 23 -15.77 4.47 1.94
N ALA A 24 -15.96 4.87 3.21
CA ALA A 24 -14.87 5.28 4.10
C ALA A 24 -13.90 4.11 4.39
N ALA A 25 -14.42 2.91 4.64
CA ALA A 25 -13.59 1.72 4.83
C ALA A 25 -12.79 1.35 3.57
N LEU A 26 -13.39 1.48 2.38
CA LEU A 26 -12.70 1.27 1.12
C LEU A 26 -11.64 2.34 0.84
N ALA A 27 -11.91 3.60 1.17
CA ALA A 27 -10.95 4.69 1.02
C ALA A 27 -9.73 4.49 1.94
N LEU A 28 -9.92 4.11 3.20
CA LEU A 28 -8.83 3.76 4.10
C LEU A 28 -8.01 2.56 3.60
N GLY A 29 -8.69 1.53 3.05
CA GLY A 29 -8.01 0.41 2.41
C GLY A 29 -7.17 0.84 1.20
N ALA A 30 -7.72 1.69 0.33
CA ALA A 30 -7.02 2.23 -0.83
C ALA A 30 -5.82 3.10 -0.43
N LEU A 31 -5.98 3.98 0.57
CA LEU A 31 -4.89 4.80 1.12
C LEU A 31 -3.79 3.93 1.74
N GLY A 32 -4.14 2.84 2.41
CA GLY A 32 -3.16 1.89 2.95
C GLY A 32 -2.32 1.22 1.87
N VAL A 33 -2.94 0.83 0.74
CA VAL A 33 -2.21 0.26 -0.41
C VAL A 33 -1.28 1.30 -1.05
N VAL A 34 -1.75 2.53 -1.26
CA VAL A 34 -0.94 3.61 -1.84
C VAL A 34 0.22 3.99 -0.92
N TYR A 35 -0.02 4.11 0.38
CA TYR A 35 1.05 4.37 1.35
C TYR A 35 2.06 3.21 1.39
N GLY A 36 1.59 1.97 1.22
CA GLY A 36 2.45 0.80 1.06
C GLY A 36 3.34 0.86 -0.17
N ASP A 37 2.79 1.23 -1.33
CA ASP A 37 3.51 1.39 -2.60
C ASP A 37 4.58 2.48 -2.50
N ILE A 38 4.21 3.67 -1.99
CA ILE A 38 5.14 4.80 -1.76
C ILE A 38 6.25 4.43 -0.77
N GLY A 39 5.94 3.63 0.25
CA GLY A 39 6.88 3.21 1.29
C GLY A 39 7.96 2.22 0.85
N THR A 40 7.79 1.55 -0.30
CA THR A 40 8.82 0.61 -0.81
C THR A 40 10.11 1.32 -1.22
N SER A 41 10.01 2.54 -1.74
CA SER A 41 11.17 3.30 -2.23
C SER A 41 12.07 3.85 -1.09
N PRO A 42 11.54 4.42 0.01
CA PRO A 42 12.34 4.74 1.20
C PRO A 42 13.04 3.52 1.81
N LEU A 43 12.34 2.38 1.92
CA LEU A 43 12.90 1.15 2.50
C LEU A 43 14.02 0.57 1.63
N TYR A 44 13.86 0.59 0.30
CA TYR A 44 14.92 0.21 -0.62
C TYR A 44 16.12 1.16 -0.52
N THR A 45 15.86 2.46 -0.39
CA THR A 45 16.90 3.48 -0.24
C THR A 45 17.69 3.26 1.05
N MET A 46 17.04 2.97 2.18
CA MET A 46 17.73 2.62 3.42
C MET A 46 18.57 1.36 3.28
N LYS A 47 18.03 0.30 2.67
CA LYS A 47 18.75 -0.95 2.43
C LYS A 47 20.02 -0.71 1.60
N GLU A 48 19.93 0.11 0.56
CA GLU A 48 21.06 0.40 -0.32
C GLU A 48 22.08 1.35 0.33
N THR A 49 21.60 2.31 1.12
CA THR A 49 22.46 3.27 1.83
C THR A 49 23.38 2.60 2.86
N PHE A 50 22.96 1.48 3.44
CA PHE A 50 23.76 0.69 4.38
C PHE A 50 24.29 -0.61 3.78
N ALA A 51 24.28 -0.75 2.45
CA ALA A 51 24.81 -1.94 1.79
C ALA A 51 26.31 -2.09 2.08
N PRO A 52 26.81 -3.29 2.39
CA PRO A 52 28.20 -3.50 2.84
C PRO A 52 29.26 -3.19 1.77
N ALA A 53 28.88 -3.11 0.48
CA ALA A 53 29.81 -2.88 -0.62
C ALA A 53 30.03 -1.40 -0.98
N THR A 54 29.00 -0.56 -0.85
CA THR A 54 29.00 0.84 -1.35
C THR A 54 28.36 1.82 -0.36
N GLY A 55 27.73 1.29 0.69
CA GLY A 55 26.96 2.04 1.65
C GLY A 55 27.80 2.73 2.72
N VAL A 56 27.16 3.65 3.42
CA VAL A 56 27.70 4.37 4.56
C VAL A 56 27.77 3.43 5.77
N ALA A 57 28.78 3.59 6.63
CA ALA A 57 28.89 2.81 7.87
C ALA A 57 27.60 2.90 8.72
N LEU A 58 27.08 1.74 9.12
CA LEU A 58 25.91 1.63 9.99
C LEU A 58 26.26 2.09 11.41
N ASN A 59 26.00 3.36 11.70
CA ASN A 59 26.10 3.94 13.04
C ASN A 59 24.85 4.77 13.34
N ALA A 60 24.61 5.08 14.61
CA ALA A 60 23.40 5.78 15.04
C ALA A 60 23.24 7.17 14.39
N ALA A 61 24.35 7.89 14.19
CA ALA A 61 24.33 9.23 13.57
C ALA A 61 23.90 9.17 12.10
N ASN A 62 24.45 8.23 11.33
CA ASN A 62 24.12 8.04 9.92
C ASN A 62 22.70 7.49 9.74
N LEU A 63 22.23 6.63 10.64
CA LEU A 63 20.86 6.12 10.61
C LEU A 63 19.84 7.25 10.76
N VAL A 64 20.04 8.12 11.77
CA VAL A 64 19.18 9.29 11.97
C VAL A 64 19.31 10.27 10.81
N GLY A 65 20.52 10.55 10.33
CA GLY A 65 20.75 11.45 9.20
C GLY A 65 20.07 11.00 7.91
N VAL A 66 20.20 9.72 7.54
CA VAL A 66 19.56 9.15 6.35
C VAL A 66 18.03 9.14 6.50
N ALA A 67 17.52 8.77 7.67
CA ALA A 67 16.08 8.84 7.95
C ALA A 67 15.55 10.28 7.84
N SER A 68 16.29 11.27 8.35
CA SER A 68 15.92 12.69 8.25
C SER A 68 15.92 13.20 6.80
N VAL A 69 16.90 12.83 5.98
CA VAL A 69 16.96 13.23 4.56
C VAL A 69 15.81 12.60 3.77
N ILE A 70 15.47 11.33 4.05
CA ILE A 70 14.32 10.66 3.45
C ILE A 70 13.01 11.38 3.82
N VAL A 71 12.80 11.70 5.10
CA VAL A 71 11.61 12.45 5.53
C VAL A 71 11.57 13.84 4.90
N TRP A 72 12.72 14.54 4.84
CA TRP A 72 12.82 15.86 4.22
C TRP A 72 12.53 15.82 2.71
N ALA A 73 12.96 14.77 1.99
CA ALA A 73 12.72 14.63 0.56
C ALA A 73 11.28 14.21 0.21
N LEU A 74 10.53 13.67 1.17
CA LEU A 74 9.13 13.25 1.01
C LEU A 74 8.11 14.32 1.45
N MET A 75 8.56 15.33 2.19
CA MET A 75 7.77 16.51 2.58
C MET A 75 7.75 17.54 1.45
#